data_AF-A0A268NX65-F1
#
_entry.id   AF-A0A268NX65-F1
#
_cell.length_a   1.000
_cell.length_b   1.000
_cell.length_c   1.000
_cell.angle_alpha   90.00
_cell.angle_beta   90.00
_cell.angle_gamma   90.00
#
_symmetry.space_group_name_H-M   'P 1'
#
loop_
_entity.id
_entity.type
_entity.pdbx_description
1 polymer ?
#
loop_
_entity_poly.entity_id
_entity_poly.type
_entity_poly.pdbx_seq_one_letter_code
_entity_poly.pdbx_strand_id
1 'polypeptide(L)'
;MITLVYPDQSPKIQFAISKLKKTLTELDQIWTVALKQDVDTHNIIVKNRKGHTRNGVSVEPSLSSEGFQIRHSVREGKSTIYILFGDDPGAMYGIFELCEQLQNRGLSNISECTMNPRFSFRALKFNLPWSSYRKNQSFEIQKETVRDLTFWRSYLDMMAENRFNVLTLWSMHPFPYMIKPKNFPKATPFTDEELADWKHFWTS
;
A
#
# COMPACT_ATOMS: atom_id res chain seq x y z
N MET A 1 -8.83 -20.90 15.04
CA MET A 1 -7.75 -20.98 14.03
C MET A 1 -8.27 -20.39 12.73
N ILE A 2 -7.45 -19.59 12.04
CA ILE A 2 -7.77 -18.90 10.79
C ILE A 2 -6.77 -19.34 9.69
N THR A 3 -7.27 -19.80 8.55
CA THR A 3 -6.47 -20.10 7.37
C THR A 3 -6.47 -18.91 6.41
N LEU A 4 -5.28 -18.40 6.09
CA LEU A 4 -5.06 -17.33 5.13
C LEU A 4 -4.74 -17.93 3.76
N VAL A 5 -5.48 -17.50 2.74
CA VAL A 5 -5.27 -17.91 1.34
C VAL A 5 -5.18 -16.66 0.48
N TYR A 6 -4.04 -16.43 -0.16
CA TYR A 6 -3.80 -15.22 -0.95
C TYR A 6 -2.79 -15.48 -2.08
N PRO A 7 -2.80 -14.68 -3.17
CA PRO A 7 -1.79 -14.77 -4.21
C PRO A 7 -0.45 -14.20 -3.71
N ASP A 8 0.58 -15.04 -3.72
CA ASP A 8 1.88 -14.73 -3.09
C ASP A 8 2.82 -13.90 -3.99
N GLN A 9 2.42 -13.59 -5.23
CA GLN A 9 3.32 -13.05 -6.27
C GLN A 9 3.43 -11.51 -6.27
N SER A 10 2.54 -10.79 -5.57
CA SER A 10 2.51 -9.32 -5.61
C SER A 10 3.13 -8.71 -4.36
N PRO A 11 4.17 -7.84 -4.47
CA PRO A 11 4.73 -7.13 -3.32
C PRO A 11 3.72 -6.28 -2.55
N LYS A 12 2.70 -5.72 -3.23
CA LYS A 12 1.64 -4.94 -2.57
C LYS A 12 0.75 -5.81 -1.70
N ILE A 13 0.44 -7.02 -2.19
CA ILE A 13 -0.34 -8.00 -1.44
C ILE A 13 0.49 -8.52 -0.26
N GLN A 14 1.79 -8.81 -0.45
CA GLN A 14 2.68 -9.19 0.64
C GLN A 14 2.74 -8.14 1.75
N PHE A 15 2.89 -6.87 1.36
CA PHE A 15 2.89 -5.74 2.28
C PHE A 15 1.57 -5.67 3.07
N ALA A 16 0.43 -5.85 2.42
CA ALA A 16 -0.85 -5.83 3.11
C ALA A 16 -1.05 -7.06 4.02
N ILE A 17 -0.61 -8.24 3.57
CA ILE A 17 -0.69 -9.49 4.34
C ILE A 17 0.22 -9.45 5.57
N SER A 18 1.39 -8.81 5.50
CA SER A 18 2.24 -8.66 6.69
C SER A 18 1.52 -7.85 7.77
N LYS A 19 0.78 -6.80 7.38
CA LYS A 19 -0.09 -6.05 8.28
C LYS A 19 -1.23 -6.92 8.82
N LEU A 20 -1.93 -7.69 7.98
CA LEU A 20 -2.99 -8.60 8.44
C LEU A 20 -2.48 -9.63 9.44
N LYS A 21 -1.33 -10.26 9.17
CA LYS A 21 -0.70 -11.22 10.09
C LYS A 21 -0.41 -10.56 11.45
N LYS A 22 0.16 -9.35 11.43
CA LYS A 22 0.40 -8.56 12.65
C LYS A 22 -0.91 -8.28 13.39
N THR A 23 -1.95 -7.78 12.71
CA THR A 23 -3.26 -7.51 13.30
C THR A 23 -3.88 -8.76 13.93
N LEU A 24 -3.81 -9.92 13.26
CA LEU A 24 -4.34 -11.17 13.81
C LEU A 24 -3.57 -11.62 15.06
N THR A 25 -2.24 -11.50 15.04
CA THR A 25 -1.41 -11.81 16.22
C THR A 25 -1.71 -10.86 17.39
N GLU A 26 -1.90 -9.57 17.15
CA GLU A 26 -2.26 -8.58 18.18
C GLU A 26 -3.67 -8.82 18.77
N LEU A 27 -4.53 -9.51 18.04
CA LEU A 27 -5.88 -9.92 18.48
C LEU A 27 -5.91 -11.35 19.05
N ASP A 28 -4.74 -11.91 19.40
CA ASP A 28 -4.55 -13.27 19.91
C ASP A 28 -5.18 -14.36 19.02
N GLN A 29 -5.29 -14.12 17.72
CA GLN A 29 -5.83 -15.07 16.76
C GLN A 29 -4.73 -16.03 16.29
N ILE A 30 -5.01 -17.33 16.37
CA ILE A 30 -4.14 -18.36 15.78
C ILE A 30 -4.41 -18.43 14.28
N TRP A 31 -3.37 -18.22 13.46
CA TRP A 31 -3.48 -18.25 12.00
C TRP A 31 -2.41 -19.12 11.33
N THR A 32 -2.71 -19.59 10.12
CA THR A 32 -1.78 -20.30 9.23
C THR A 32 -1.96 -19.84 7.79
N VAL A 33 -0.97 -20.07 6.94
CA VAL A 33 -1.04 -19.78 5.50
C VAL A 33 -1.18 -21.11 4.76
N ALA A 34 -2.13 -21.17 3.82
CA ALA A 34 -2.34 -22.35 2.99
C ALA A 34 -2.62 -21.96 1.52
N LEU A 35 -2.45 -22.93 0.63
CA LEU A 35 -2.74 -22.75 -0.80
C LEU A 35 -4.24 -22.80 -1.12
N LYS A 36 -5.05 -23.37 -0.21
CA LYS A 36 -6.49 -23.57 -0.37
C LYS A 36 -7.18 -23.37 0.97
N GLN A 37 -8.48 -23.09 0.90
CA GLN A 37 -9.33 -22.98 2.09
C GLN A 37 -9.34 -24.30 2.87
N ASP A 38 -9.49 -24.20 4.19
CA ASP A 38 -9.63 -25.33 5.10
C ASP A 38 -11.05 -25.34 5.67
N VAL A 39 -11.73 -26.48 5.56
CA VAL A 39 -13.14 -26.61 5.96
C VAL A 39 -13.32 -26.59 7.47
N ASP A 40 -12.28 -26.92 8.24
CA ASP A 40 -12.34 -27.02 9.70
C ASP A 40 -11.98 -25.70 10.40
N THR A 41 -11.54 -24.68 9.66
CA THR A 41 -11.08 -23.40 10.19
C THR A 41 -11.93 -22.23 9.70
N HIS A 42 -11.75 -21.06 10.32
CA HIS A 42 -12.19 -19.82 9.69
C HIS A 42 -11.23 -19.47 8.56
N ASN A 43 -11.70 -18.84 7.50
CA ASN A 43 -10.87 -18.55 6.32
C ASN A 43 -10.89 -17.06 6.01
N ILE A 44 -9.72 -16.52 5.66
CA ILE A 44 -9.60 -15.21 4.99
C ILE A 44 -8.97 -15.45 3.64
N ILE A 45 -9.72 -15.17 2.57
CA ILE A 45 -9.36 -15.51 1.21
C ILE A 45 -9.27 -14.24 0.37
N VAL A 46 -8.07 -13.92 -0.11
CA VAL A 46 -7.79 -12.83 -1.02
C VAL A 46 -7.81 -13.38 -2.44
N LYS A 47 -8.82 -13.00 -3.23
CA LYS A 47 -9.05 -13.58 -4.55
C LYS A 47 -9.30 -12.52 -5.61
N ASN A 48 -8.58 -12.62 -6.72
CA ASN A 48 -8.80 -11.75 -7.86
C ASN A 48 -10.17 -12.05 -8.49
N ARG A 49 -10.99 -11.00 -8.66
CA ARG A 49 -12.31 -11.01 -9.30
C ARG A 49 -12.24 -10.23 -10.62
N LYS A 50 -11.28 -10.54 -11.50
CA LYS A 50 -11.35 -10.12 -12.92
C LYS A 50 -12.69 -10.60 -13.45
N GLY A 51 -13.52 -9.65 -13.88
CA GLY A 51 -14.95 -9.84 -14.11
C GLY A 51 -15.23 -11.10 -14.92
N HIS A 52 -15.91 -12.08 -14.31
CA HIS A 52 -16.65 -13.08 -15.07
C HIS A 52 -17.85 -12.37 -15.69
N THR A 53 -17.70 -11.86 -16.90
CA THR A 53 -18.85 -11.52 -17.75
C THR A 53 -19.54 -12.82 -18.12
N ARG A 54 -20.61 -13.19 -17.40
CA ARG A 54 -21.52 -14.24 -17.84
C ARG A 54 -22.61 -13.56 -18.67
N ASN A 55 -22.66 -13.85 -19.97
CA ASN A 55 -23.68 -13.37 -20.90
C ASN A 55 -23.83 -11.83 -21.02
N GLY A 56 -22.76 -11.06 -20.91
CA GLY A 56 -22.77 -9.61 -21.21
C GLY A 56 -23.50 -8.72 -20.21
N VAL A 57 -23.96 -9.26 -19.07
CA VAL A 57 -24.62 -8.50 -18.01
C VAL A 57 -23.78 -8.58 -16.74
N SER A 58 -23.32 -7.43 -16.22
CA SER A 58 -22.65 -7.33 -14.93
C SER A 58 -23.70 -7.45 -13.81
N VAL A 59 -23.76 -8.60 -13.14
CA VAL A 59 -24.76 -8.86 -12.08
C VAL A 59 -24.41 -8.16 -10.75
N GLU A 60 -23.23 -7.54 -10.66
CA GLU A 60 -22.81 -6.77 -9.48
C GLU A 60 -22.06 -5.49 -9.87
N PRO A 61 -21.88 -4.51 -8.96
CA PRO A 61 -21.06 -3.35 -9.24
C PRO A 61 -19.67 -3.79 -9.72
N SER A 62 -19.29 -3.37 -10.92
CA SER A 62 -17.96 -3.61 -11.44
C SER A 62 -16.95 -2.91 -10.54
N LEU A 63 -15.95 -3.64 -10.04
CA LEU A 63 -14.81 -3.03 -9.37
C LEU A 63 -14.04 -2.19 -10.38
N SER A 64 -13.83 -0.92 -10.08
CA SER A 64 -12.88 -0.07 -10.82
C SER A 64 -11.46 -0.41 -10.40
N SER A 65 -10.47 0.20 -11.07
CA SER A 65 -9.08 0.16 -10.59
C SER A 65 -9.00 0.61 -9.13
N GLU A 66 -8.14 -0.05 -8.36
CA GLU A 66 -7.98 0.10 -6.91
C GLU A 66 -9.22 -0.23 -6.07
N GLY A 67 -10.28 -0.78 -6.69
CA GLY A 67 -11.51 -1.18 -6.01
C GLY A 67 -11.45 -2.58 -5.41
N PHE A 68 -12.22 -2.79 -4.34
CA PHE A 68 -12.33 -4.09 -3.67
C PHE A 68 -13.73 -4.34 -3.10
N GLN A 69 -13.97 -5.60 -2.72
CA GLN A 69 -15.16 -6.00 -1.98
C GLN A 69 -14.78 -6.91 -0.82
N ILE A 70 -15.49 -6.75 0.28
CA ILE A 70 -15.51 -7.73 1.37
C ILE A 70 -16.84 -8.48 1.31
N ARG A 71 -16.77 -9.80 1.28
CA ARG A 71 -17.92 -10.71 1.38
C ARG A 71 -17.69 -11.72 2.48
N HIS A 72 -18.76 -12.21 3.05
CA HIS A 72 -18.76 -13.08 4.20
C HIS A 72 -19.74 -14.23 3.97
N SER A 73 -19.31 -15.44 4.27
CA SER A 73 -20.19 -16.60 4.29
C SER A 73 -19.88 -17.47 5.49
N VAL A 74 -20.91 -18.13 6.02
CA VAL A 74 -20.76 -19.08 7.13
C VAL A 74 -21.26 -20.43 6.66
N ARG A 75 -20.47 -21.47 6.84
CA ARG A 75 -20.86 -22.87 6.58
C ARG A 75 -20.46 -23.71 7.78
N GLU A 76 -21.39 -24.49 8.31
CA GLU A 76 -21.13 -25.42 9.43
C GLU A 76 -20.44 -24.73 10.62
N GLY A 77 -20.83 -23.48 10.93
CA GLY A 77 -20.26 -22.69 12.02
C GLY A 77 -18.87 -22.09 11.73
N LYS A 78 -18.35 -22.24 10.50
CA LYS A 78 -17.06 -21.67 10.08
C LYS A 78 -17.27 -20.46 9.17
N SER A 79 -16.76 -19.30 9.60
CA SER A 79 -16.74 -18.07 8.81
C SER A 79 -15.67 -18.12 7.73
N THR A 80 -16.04 -17.70 6.52
CA THR A 80 -15.12 -17.41 5.42
C THR A 80 -15.33 -15.98 4.96
N ILE A 81 -14.28 -15.17 5.06
CA ILE A 81 -14.22 -13.79 4.60
C ILE A 81 -13.45 -13.76 3.28
N TYR A 82 -14.05 -13.17 2.26
CA TYR A 82 -13.45 -12.98 0.95
C TYR A 82 -13.09 -11.51 0.75
N ILE A 83 -11.86 -11.25 0.37
CA ILE A 83 -11.42 -9.96 -0.19
C ILE A 83 -11.29 -10.15 -1.69
N LEU A 84 -12.22 -9.55 -2.43
CA LEU A 84 -12.29 -9.62 -3.88
C LEU A 84 -11.77 -8.32 -4.48
N PHE A 85 -10.92 -8.39 -5.50
CA PHE A 85 -10.26 -7.21 -6.08
C PHE A 85 -10.07 -7.31 -7.60
N GLY A 86 -9.91 -6.15 -8.26
CA GLY A 86 -9.59 -6.07 -9.69
C GLY A 86 -8.09 -6.05 -10.00
N ASP A 87 -7.30 -5.38 -9.15
CA ASP A 87 -5.86 -5.18 -9.26
C ASP A 87 -5.15 -5.21 -7.89
N ASP A 88 -3.82 -5.25 -7.91
CA ASP A 88 -3.01 -5.37 -6.69
C ASP A 88 -3.24 -4.24 -5.66
N PRO A 89 -3.38 -2.95 -6.03
CA PRO A 89 -3.77 -1.92 -5.09
C PRO A 89 -5.14 -2.17 -4.45
N GLY A 90 -6.13 -2.63 -5.22
CA GLY A 90 -7.44 -3.01 -4.68
C GLY A 90 -7.33 -4.12 -3.65
N ALA A 91 -6.50 -5.14 -3.90
CA ALA A 91 -6.23 -6.19 -2.93
C ALA A 91 -5.64 -5.63 -1.63
N MET A 92 -4.62 -4.77 -1.74
CA MET A 92 -3.97 -4.10 -0.60
C MET A 92 -4.98 -3.29 0.22
N TYR A 93 -5.80 -2.44 -0.43
CA TYR A 93 -6.80 -1.63 0.25
C TYR A 93 -7.91 -2.47 0.90
N GLY A 94 -8.32 -3.58 0.27
CA GLY A 94 -9.31 -4.49 0.87
C GLY A 94 -8.79 -5.25 2.09
N ILE A 95 -7.50 -5.62 2.09
CA ILE A 95 -6.85 -6.20 3.27
C ILE A 95 -6.75 -5.16 4.40
N PHE A 96 -6.41 -3.91 4.09
CA PHE A 96 -6.37 -2.84 5.09
C PHE A 96 -7.73 -2.54 5.70
N GLU A 97 -8.79 -2.48 4.89
CA GLU A 97 -10.16 -2.37 5.38
C GLU A 97 -10.51 -3.53 6.32
N LEU A 98 -10.15 -4.77 5.97
CA LEU A 98 -10.38 -5.91 6.85
C LEU A 98 -9.61 -5.78 8.18
N CYS A 99 -8.36 -5.32 8.15
CA CYS A 99 -7.58 -5.09 9.36
C CYS A 99 -8.27 -4.07 10.28
N GLU A 100 -8.74 -2.96 9.72
CA GLU A 100 -9.46 -1.92 10.45
C GLU A 100 -10.77 -2.46 11.06
N GLN A 101 -11.53 -3.24 10.30
CA GLN A 101 -12.75 -3.87 10.83
C GLN A 101 -12.45 -4.89 11.93
N LEU A 102 -11.40 -5.71 11.79
CA LEU A 102 -10.97 -6.68 12.80
C LEU A 102 -10.59 -5.98 14.11
N GLN A 103 -9.79 -4.91 14.03
CA GLN A 103 -9.35 -4.15 15.20
C GLN A 103 -10.52 -3.47 15.93
N ASN A 104 -11.50 -2.96 15.18
CA ASN A 104 -12.61 -2.21 15.76
C ASN A 104 -13.81 -3.07 16.18
N ARG A 105 -14.02 -4.22 15.53
CA ARG A 105 -15.28 -5.00 15.65
C ARG A 105 -15.07 -6.49 15.94
N GLY A 106 -13.85 -7.00 15.75
CA GLY A 106 -13.53 -8.42 15.86
C GLY A 106 -14.03 -9.26 14.68
N LEU A 107 -13.61 -10.53 14.64
CA LEU A 107 -13.86 -11.46 13.53
C LEU A 107 -15.36 -11.74 13.30
N SER A 108 -16.18 -11.71 14.35
CA SER A 108 -17.62 -12.03 14.26
C SER A 108 -18.48 -10.93 13.65
N ASN A 109 -17.97 -9.69 13.56
CA ASN A 109 -18.74 -8.50 13.18
C ASN A 109 -18.19 -7.80 11.93
N ILE A 110 -17.53 -8.56 11.05
CA ILE A 110 -17.06 -8.06 9.75
C ILE A 110 -18.26 -7.74 8.86
N SER A 111 -18.28 -6.51 8.36
CA SER A 111 -19.34 -6.00 7.48
C SER A 111 -18.92 -6.16 6.03
N GLU A 112 -19.83 -6.70 5.22
CA GLU A 112 -19.64 -6.74 3.77
C GLU A 112 -19.65 -5.32 3.20
N CYS A 113 -18.81 -5.08 2.20
CA CYS A 113 -18.75 -3.78 1.53
C CYS A 113 -18.27 -3.92 0.07
N THR A 114 -18.52 -2.88 -0.72
CA THR A 114 -17.91 -2.69 -2.04
C THR A 114 -17.37 -1.27 -2.07
N MET A 115 -16.07 -1.11 -2.31
CA MET A 115 -15.41 0.18 -2.31
C MET A 115 -14.67 0.39 -3.63
N ASN A 116 -14.97 1.52 -4.28
CA ASN A 116 -14.25 2.03 -5.44
C ASN A 116 -13.74 3.44 -5.12
N PRO A 117 -12.52 3.81 -5.51
CA PRO A 117 -12.06 5.18 -5.33
C PRO A 117 -12.92 6.15 -6.14
N ARG A 118 -13.35 7.24 -5.51
CA ARG A 118 -14.01 8.35 -6.22
C ARG A 118 -13.05 9.10 -7.15
N PHE A 119 -11.79 9.23 -6.72
CA PHE A 119 -10.75 9.94 -7.44
C PHE A 119 -9.59 9.01 -7.71
N SER A 120 -9.13 8.93 -8.95
CA SER A 120 -7.97 8.13 -9.35
C SER A 120 -6.64 8.73 -8.90
N PHE A 121 -6.60 10.04 -8.61
CA PHE A 121 -5.41 10.76 -8.18
C PHE A 121 -5.59 11.28 -6.76
N ARG A 122 -4.95 10.64 -5.79
CA ARG A 122 -5.03 10.97 -4.36
C ARG A 122 -3.60 11.21 -3.89
N ALA A 123 -3.16 12.46 -3.96
CA ALA A 123 -1.74 12.79 -3.81
C ALA A 123 -1.42 13.58 -2.55
N LEU A 124 -0.22 13.34 -2.03
CA LEU A 124 0.43 14.22 -1.06
C LEU A 124 1.55 15.02 -1.72
N LYS A 125 1.65 16.28 -1.33
CA LYS A 125 2.72 17.19 -1.74
C LYS A 125 3.76 17.30 -0.64
N PHE A 126 5.00 16.97 -0.96
CA PHE A 126 6.14 17.13 -0.06
C PHE A 126 7.16 18.10 -0.66
N ASN A 127 7.49 19.18 0.05
CA ASN A 127 8.56 20.08 -0.36
C ASN A 127 9.89 19.54 0.16
N LEU A 128 10.81 19.23 -0.74
CA LEU A 128 12.14 18.78 -0.38
C LEU A 128 12.92 19.93 0.27
N PRO A 129 13.69 19.67 1.33
CA PRO A 129 14.45 20.71 2.02
C PRO A 129 15.64 21.22 1.21
N TRP A 130 16.07 20.47 0.19
CA TRP A 130 17.14 20.86 -0.72
C TRP A 130 16.58 21.60 -1.95
N SER A 131 17.32 22.65 -2.35
CA SER A 131 16.89 23.57 -3.41
C SER A 131 15.49 24.16 -3.17
N SER A 132 15.29 24.66 -1.95
CA SER A 132 14.09 25.39 -1.56
C SER A 132 14.08 26.81 -2.14
N TYR A 133 12.88 27.33 -2.42
CA TYR A 133 12.68 28.73 -2.85
C TYR A 133 13.17 29.75 -1.80
N ARG A 134 13.03 29.42 -0.50
CA ARG A 134 13.49 30.27 0.61
C ARG A 134 14.59 29.56 1.39
N LYS A 135 15.51 30.34 1.97
CA LYS A 135 16.54 29.84 2.88
C LYS A 135 16.14 30.19 4.32
N ASN A 136 16.13 29.20 5.21
CA ASN A 136 15.88 29.36 6.63
C ASN A 136 16.62 28.24 7.39
N GLN A 137 17.09 28.50 8.60
CA GLN A 137 17.73 27.49 9.46
C GLN A 137 16.82 26.29 9.74
N SER A 138 15.50 26.49 9.78
CA SER A 138 14.51 25.42 9.91
C SER A 138 14.58 24.38 8.78
N PHE A 139 15.11 24.75 7.61
CA PHE A 139 15.28 23.81 6.51
C PHE A 139 16.53 22.95 6.63
N GLU A 140 17.53 23.41 7.37
CA GLU A 140 18.75 22.66 7.63
C GLU A 140 18.48 21.54 8.65
N ILE A 141 17.74 21.84 9.73
CA ILE A 141 17.43 20.87 10.78
C ILE A 141 16.58 19.68 10.30
N GLN A 142 15.78 19.85 9.24
CA GLN A 142 14.96 18.77 8.68
C GLN A 142 15.71 17.91 7.65
N LYS A 143 16.92 18.30 7.21
CA LYS A 143 17.64 17.54 6.17
C LYS A 143 17.96 16.13 6.60
N GLU A 144 18.43 15.96 7.84
CA GLU A 144 18.78 14.64 8.38
C GLU A 144 17.56 13.72 8.39
N THR A 145 16.42 14.20 8.90
CA THR A 145 15.16 13.45 8.88
C THR A 145 14.72 13.08 7.47
N VAL A 146 14.79 14.02 6.51
CA VAL A 146 14.34 13.76 5.12
C VAL A 146 15.36 12.91 4.35
N ARG A 147 16.61 12.81 4.80
CA ARG A 147 17.63 11.90 4.24
C ARG A 147 17.54 10.48 4.81
N ASP A 148 16.81 10.27 5.90
CA ASP A 148 16.56 8.95 6.47
C ASP A 148 15.48 8.19 5.69
N LEU A 149 15.81 7.00 5.18
CA LEU A 149 14.86 6.14 4.46
C LEU A 149 13.79 5.56 5.40
N THR A 150 14.04 5.49 6.70
CA THR A 150 13.05 5.07 7.70
C THR A 150 11.88 6.05 7.74
N PHE A 151 12.17 7.36 7.68
CA PHE A 151 11.14 8.39 7.56
C PHE A 151 10.27 8.15 6.32
N TRP A 152 10.87 7.91 5.16
CA TRP A 152 10.13 7.69 3.92
C TRP A 152 9.33 6.39 3.92
N ARG A 153 9.85 5.31 4.51
CA ARG A 153 9.10 4.06 4.69
C ARG A 153 7.84 4.32 5.52
N SER A 154 7.98 4.94 6.69
CA SER A 154 6.83 5.27 7.54
C SER A 154 5.85 6.24 6.87
N TYR A 155 6.34 7.21 6.09
CA TYR A 155 5.50 8.14 5.35
C TYR A 155 4.69 7.44 4.25
N LEU A 156 5.33 6.52 3.50
CA LEU A 156 4.68 5.74 2.43
C LEU A 156 3.70 4.71 3.01
N ASP A 157 4.02 4.10 4.15
CA ASP A 157 3.10 3.21 4.87
C ASP A 157 1.83 3.98 5.25
N MET A 158 1.99 5.16 5.88
CA MET A 158 0.87 6.04 6.21
C MET A 158 0.06 6.44 4.96
N MET A 159 0.72 6.75 3.85
CA MET A 159 0.04 7.05 2.59
C MET A 159 -0.83 5.88 2.12
N ALA A 160 -0.29 4.66 2.11
CA ALA A 160 -1.00 3.47 1.67
C ALA A 160 -2.19 3.15 2.58
N GLU A 161 -2.03 3.28 3.90
CA GLU A 161 -3.09 3.10 4.89
C GLU A 161 -4.24 4.09 4.69
N ASN A 162 -3.91 5.34 4.39
CA ASN A 162 -4.88 6.40 4.09
C ASN A 162 -5.31 6.41 2.61
N ARG A 163 -4.93 5.37 1.84
CA ARG A 163 -5.28 5.16 0.43
C ARG A 163 -4.80 6.27 -0.51
N PHE A 164 -3.80 7.05 -0.15
CA PHE A 164 -3.08 7.91 -1.09
C PHE A 164 -2.24 7.03 -2.04
N ASN A 165 -2.21 7.40 -3.31
CA ASN A 165 -1.56 6.59 -4.36
C ASN A 165 -0.49 7.35 -5.15
N VAL A 166 -0.30 8.65 -4.87
CA VAL A 166 0.73 9.46 -5.53
C VAL A 166 1.48 10.31 -4.50
N LEU A 167 2.81 10.24 -4.53
CA LEU A 167 3.69 11.16 -3.82
C LEU A 167 4.26 12.17 -4.83
N THR A 168 4.08 13.46 -4.57
CA THR A 168 4.72 14.51 -5.37
C THR A 168 5.81 15.19 -4.57
N LEU A 169 7.02 15.21 -5.12
CA LEU A 169 8.19 15.82 -4.50
C LEU A 169 8.51 17.14 -5.19
N TRP A 170 8.57 18.22 -4.42
CA TRP A 170 8.70 19.57 -4.93
C TRP A 170 10.04 20.18 -4.54
N SER A 171 10.76 20.69 -5.53
CA SER A 171 12.04 21.37 -5.39
C SER A 171 12.19 22.37 -6.54
N MET A 172 12.87 23.50 -6.31
CA MET A 172 13.06 24.53 -7.35
C MET A 172 13.94 24.00 -8.50
N HIS A 173 14.93 23.19 -8.17
CA HIS A 173 15.85 22.62 -9.14
C HIS A 173 16.30 21.22 -8.68
N PRO A 174 15.52 20.16 -8.98
CA PRO A 174 15.79 18.81 -8.49
C PRO A 174 16.91 18.10 -9.27
N PHE A 175 17.13 18.46 -10.54
CA PHE A 175 18.00 17.72 -11.45
C PHE A 175 19.45 17.53 -10.97
N PRO A 176 20.12 18.52 -10.34
CA PRO A 176 21.47 18.33 -9.84
C PRO A 176 21.59 17.22 -8.80
N TYR A 177 20.51 16.90 -8.08
CA TYR A 177 20.45 15.85 -7.07
C TYR A 177 20.19 14.46 -7.66
N MET A 178 20.01 14.34 -8.98
CA MET A 178 19.59 13.09 -9.63
C MET A 178 20.51 12.69 -10.78
N ILE A 179 21.05 13.66 -11.52
CA ILE A 179 21.82 13.41 -12.75
C ILE A 179 23.02 14.35 -12.90
N LYS A 180 24.04 13.88 -13.63
CA LYS A 180 25.11 14.70 -14.20
C LYS A 180 24.95 14.76 -15.72
N PRO A 181 24.57 15.90 -16.32
CA PRO A 181 24.38 16.00 -17.76
C PRO A 181 25.70 15.81 -18.53
N LYS A 182 25.70 14.96 -19.57
CA LYS A 182 26.90 14.70 -20.40
C LYS A 182 27.44 15.95 -21.09
N ASN A 183 26.54 16.78 -21.64
CA ASN A 183 26.92 17.98 -22.40
C ASN A 183 27.21 19.18 -21.48
N PHE A 184 26.80 19.12 -20.21
CA PHE A 184 26.97 20.21 -19.24
C PHE A 184 27.45 19.67 -17.88
N PRO A 185 28.60 18.99 -17.82
CA PRO A 185 29.07 18.35 -16.60
C PRO A 185 29.43 19.35 -15.50
N LYS A 186 29.63 20.64 -15.83
CA LYS A 186 29.85 21.73 -14.87
C LYS A 186 28.57 22.32 -14.27
N ALA A 187 27.39 21.85 -14.72
CA ALA A 187 26.11 22.29 -14.16
C ALA A 187 25.75 21.59 -12.85
N THR A 188 26.41 20.47 -12.52
CA THR A 188 26.27 19.87 -11.19
C THR A 188 27.13 20.65 -10.18
N PRO A 189 26.59 21.01 -9.01
CA PRO A 189 27.37 21.59 -7.92
C PRO A 189 28.10 20.51 -7.10
N PHE A 190 27.84 19.23 -7.37
CA PHE A 190 28.35 18.10 -6.58
C PHE A 190 29.58 17.47 -7.22
N THR A 191 30.48 17.01 -6.37
CA THR A 191 31.52 16.04 -6.72
C THR A 191 30.88 14.70 -7.14
N ASP A 192 31.68 13.84 -7.76
CA ASP A 192 31.20 12.51 -8.18
C ASP A 192 30.83 11.63 -6.97
N GLU A 193 31.49 11.82 -5.83
CA GLU A 193 31.19 11.12 -4.57
C GLU A 193 29.85 11.60 -3.97
N GLU A 194 29.65 12.91 -3.84
CA GLU A 194 28.38 13.46 -3.35
C GLU A 194 27.20 13.07 -4.26
N LEU A 195 27.40 13.06 -5.58
CA LEU A 195 26.37 12.63 -6.50
C LEU A 195 26.07 11.13 -6.39
N ALA A 196 27.08 10.31 -6.11
CA ALA A 196 26.87 8.89 -5.85
C ALA A 196 26.05 8.66 -4.57
N ASP A 197 26.28 9.43 -3.51
CA ASP A 197 25.46 9.42 -2.29
C ASP A 197 24.00 9.82 -2.58
N TRP A 198 23.77 10.90 -3.33
CA TRP A 198 22.42 11.28 -3.77
C TRP A 198 21.74 10.18 -4.60
N LYS A 199 22.47 9.59 -5.54
CA LYS A 199 21.94 8.49 -6.36
C LYS A 199 21.58 7.28 -5.50
N HIS A 200 22.39 6.95 -4.50
CA HIS A 200 22.10 5.87 -3.57
C HIS A 200 20.78 6.15 -2.83
N PHE A 201 20.61 7.34 -2.27
CA PHE A 201 19.36 7.74 -1.61
C PHE A 201 18.12 7.59 -2.51
N TRP A 202 18.18 8.04 -3.76
CA TRP A 202 17.03 7.97 -4.68
C TRP A 202 16.71 6.58 -5.22
N THR A 203 17.61 5.60 -5.07
CA THR A 203 17.48 4.27 -5.67
C THR A 203 17.46 3.13 -4.65
N SER A 204 17.45 3.46 -3.36
CA SER A 204 17.38 2.51 -2.24
C SER A 204 15.96 2.13 -1.85
#